data_AF-A0A820L3X7-F1
#
_entry.id   AF-A0A820L3X7-F1
#
_cell.length_a   1.000
_cell.length_b   1.000
_cell.length_c   1.000
_cell.angle_alpha   90.00
_cell.angle_beta   90.00
_cell.angle_gamma   90.00
#
_symmetry.space_group_name_H-M   'P 1'
#
loop_
_entity.id
_entity.type
_entity.pdbx_description
1 polymer ?
#
loop_
_entity_poly.entity_id
_entity_poly.type
_entity_poly.pdbx_seq_one_letter_code
_entity_poly.pdbx_strand_id
1 'polypeptide(L)'
;MDIIRKLMVHMHKAEGSHYRDELLSKIIEVCSQSDYTHIANFEWYISILVELTRLEGTKHGSLISLQLLDVAVRVESIREFACNQMAVLLENSHVFLLGSNSSSVAEVLYAAAWICGEFTSNLKDPQKTLESMLNTKITLFPGHIQSVYYQNILKIITYIITTS
;
A
#
# COMPACT_ATOMS: atom_id res chain seq x y z
N MET A 1 -4.56 -15.67 -17.41
CA MET A 1 -4.98 -15.69 -15.98
C MET A 1 -4.09 -16.55 -15.09
N ASP A 2 -3.38 -17.57 -15.60
CA ASP A 2 -2.57 -18.49 -14.76
C ASP A 2 -1.14 -18.04 -14.44
N ILE A 3 -0.56 -17.10 -15.19
CA ILE A 3 0.86 -16.74 -15.04
C ILE A 3 1.13 -16.08 -13.69
N ILE A 4 0.33 -15.11 -13.26
CA ILE A 4 0.64 -14.36 -12.04
C ILE A 4 0.41 -15.20 -10.79
N ARG A 5 -0.63 -16.07 -10.79
CA ARG A 5 -0.83 -17.05 -9.72
C ARG A 5 0.35 -18.02 -9.63
N LYS A 6 0.88 -18.50 -10.77
CA LYS A 6 2.09 -19.33 -10.78
C LYS A 6 3.30 -18.56 -10.25
N LEU A 7 3.50 -17.31 -10.65
CA LEU A 7 4.58 -16.46 -10.14
C LEU A 7 4.47 -16.25 -8.61
N MET A 8 3.27 -16.04 -8.07
CA MET A 8 3.07 -15.93 -6.61
C MET A 8 3.38 -17.24 -5.86
N VAL A 9 3.05 -18.39 -6.43
CA VAL A 9 3.43 -19.69 -5.84
C VAL A 9 4.95 -19.85 -5.82
N HIS A 10 5.64 -19.42 -6.87
CA HIS A 10 7.10 -19.42 -6.91
C HIS A 10 7.72 -18.40 -5.94
N MET A 11 7.06 -17.27 -5.67
CA MET A 11 7.50 -16.28 -4.69
C MET A 11 7.56 -16.84 -3.27
N HIS A 12 6.51 -17.55 -2.87
CA HIS A 12 6.42 -18.17 -1.54
C HIS A 12 7.43 -19.31 -1.35
N LYS A 13 7.84 -19.96 -2.45
CA LYS A 13 8.80 -21.07 -2.46
C LYS A 13 10.24 -20.64 -2.77
N ALA A 14 10.43 -19.39 -3.17
CA ALA A 14 11.73 -18.85 -3.53
C ALA A 14 12.62 -18.80 -2.28
N GLU A 15 13.76 -19.49 -2.31
CA GLU A 15 14.85 -19.33 -1.35
C GLU A 15 15.87 -18.33 -1.90
N GLY A 16 16.17 -17.28 -1.14
CA GLY A 16 17.10 -16.20 -1.53
C GLY A 16 16.41 -14.88 -1.86
N SER A 17 16.95 -13.77 -1.33
CA SER A 17 16.39 -12.42 -1.50
C SER A 17 16.45 -11.92 -2.95
N HIS A 18 17.51 -12.24 -3.70
CA HIS A 18 17.69 -11.76 -5.08
C HIS A 18 16.62 -12.32 -6.05
N TYR A 19 16.31 -13.60 -5.95
CA TYR A 19 15.30 -14.23 -6.81
C TYR A 19 13.89 -13.74 -6.48
N ARG A 20 13.60 -13.45 -5.20
CA ARG A 20 12.34 -12.81 -4.78
C ARG A 20 12.20 -11.39 -5.34
N ASP A 21 13.27 -10.60 -5.29
CA ASP A 21 13.30 -9.23 -5.81
C ASP A 21 13.05 -9.18 -7.34
N GLU A 22 13.72 -10.04 -8.10
CA GLU A 22 13.48 -10.16 -9.55
C GLU A 22 12.06 -10.61 -9.86
N LEU A 23 11.55 -11.61 -9.14
CA LEU A 23 10.21 -12.12 -9.34
C LEU A 23 9.15 -11.07 -8.99
N LEU A 24 9.38 -10.24 -7.96
CA LEU A 24 8.47 -9.18 -7.53
C LEU A 24 8.42 -8.10 -8.60
N SER A 25 9.59 -7.65 -9.05
CA SER A 25 9.72 -6.69 -10.14
C SER A 25 9.01 -7.20 -11.40
N LYS A 26 9.15 -8.49 -11.73
CA LYS A 26 8.50 -9.07 -12.90
C LYS A 26 6.98 -9.18 -12.76
N ILE A 27 6.48 -9.50 -11.56
CA ILE A 27 5.04 -9.49 -11.28
C ILE A 27 4.48 -8.09 -11.52
N ILE A 28 5.09 -7.05 -10.94
CA ILE A 28 4.65 -5.66 -11.12
C ILE A 28 4.71 -5.25 -12.60
N GLU A 29 5.79 -5.58 -13.30
CA GLU A 29 5.97 -5.27 -14.72
C GLU A 29 4.85 -5.91 -15.56
N VAL A 30 4.59 -7.21 -15.39
CA VAL A 30 3.55 -7.91 -16.16
C VAL A 30 2.15 -7.40 -15.81
N CYS A 31 1.90 -7.08 -14.54
CA CYS A 31 0.60 -6.56 -14.10
C CYS A 31 0.31 -5.16 -14.66
N SER A 32 1.32 -4.31 -14.78
CA SER A 32 1.17 -2.90 -15.21
C SER A 32 1.24 -2.69 -16.74
N GLN A 33 1.58 -3.73 -17.50
CA GLN A 33 1.63 -3.66 -18.97
C GLN A 33 0.25 -3.42 -19.60
N SER A 34 0.26 -2.65 -20.70
CA SER A 34 -0.89 -2.44 -21.57
C SER A 34 -2.17 -2.12 -20.80
N ASP A 35 -2.14 -1.08 -19.95
CA ASP A 35 -3.26 -0.63 -19.13
C ASP A 35 -3.94 -1.73 -18.30
N TYR A 36 -3.13 -2.57 -17.65
CA TYR A 36 -3.63 -3.66 -16.79
C TYR A 36 -4.47 -4.71 -17.52
N THR A 37 -4.31 -4.89 -18.84
CA THR A 37 -5.02 -5.93 -19.63
C THR A 37 -4.88 -7.35 -19.07
N HIS A 38 -3.83 -7.63 -18.31
CA HIS A 38 -3.60 -8.93 -17.67
C HIS A 38 -4.26 -9.07 -16.28
N ILE A 39 -4.86 -8.00 -15.75
CA ILE A 39 -5.57 -7.97 -14.47
C ILE A 39 -7.06 -8.03 -14.72
N ALA A 40 -7.68 -9.18 -14.43
CA ALA A 40 -9.13 -9.27 -14.44
C ALA A 40 -9.79 -8.90 -13.09
N ASN A 41 -9.00 -8.84 -12.01
CA ASN A 41 -9.50 -8.51 -10.67
C ASN A 41 -8.47 -7.64 -9.92
N PHE A 42 -8.84 -6.38 -9.68
CA PHE A 42 -8.01 -5.42 -8.96
C PHE A 42 -7.99 -5.63 -7.44
N GLU A 43 -9.01 -6.22 -6.82
CA GLU A 43 -8.97 -6.56 -5.39
C GLU A 43 -7.88 -7.58 -5.12
N TRP A 44 -7.81 -8.58 -5.99
CA TRP A 44 -6.73 -9.56 -5.95
C TRP A 44 -5.38 -8.88 -6.14
N TYR A 45 -5.24 -7.97 -7.11
CA TYR A 45 -3.96 -7.29 -7.35
C TYR A 45 -3.52 -6.41 -6.17
N ILE A 46 -4.42 -5.62 -5.58
CA ILE A 46 -4.13 -4.84 -4.36
C ILE A 46 -3.73 -5.76 -3.21
N SER A 47 -4.41 -6.90 -3.04
CA SER A 47 -4.08 -7.87 -2.00
C SER A 47 -2.66 -8.43 -2.16
N ILE A 48 -2.24 -8.71 -3.41
CA ILE A 48 -0.87 -9.13 -3.73
C ILE A 48 0.13 -8.02 -3.39
N LEU A 49 -0.14 -6.77 -3.81
CA LEU A 49 0.76 -5.65 -3.50
C LEU A 49 0.94 -5.50 -1.98
N VAL A 50 -0.12 -5.59 -1.19
CA VAL A 50 -0.09 -5.53 0.27
C VAL A 50 0.59 -6.75 0.90
N GLU A 51 0.55 -7.92 0.27
CA GLU A 51 1.30 -9.09 0.73
C GLU A 51 2.80 -8.92 0.52
N LEU A 52 3.19 -8.36 -0.62
CA LEU A 52 4.59 -8.11 -0.98
C LEU A 52 5.28 -7.12 -0.02
N THR A 53 4.52 -6.23 0.64
CA THR A 53 5.07 -5.28 1.63
C THR A 53 5.49 -5.96 2.93
N ARG A 54 4.94 -7.16 3.20
CA ARG A 54 5.25 -7.94 4.41
C ARG A 54 6.48 -8.83 4.26
N LEU A 55 7.01 -8.97 3.05
CA LEU A 55 8.18 -9.81 2.81
C LEU A 55 9.44 -9.11 3.32
N GLU A 56 10.13 -9.73 4.28
CA GLU A 56 11.42 -9.24 4.77
C GLU A 56 12.44 -9.14 3.64
N GLY A 57 13.25 -8.09 3.64
CA GLY A 57 14.31 -7.90 2.65
C GLY A 57 13.89 -7.17 1.37
N THR A 58 12.60 -6.92 1.14
CA THR A 58 12.13 -6.19 -0.06
C THR A 58 12.68 -4.76 -0.12
N LYS A 59 13.25 -4.41 -1.27
CA LYS A 59 13.70 -3.03 -1.62
C LYS A 59 12.72 -2.31 -2.54
N HIS A 60 11.55 -2.89 -2.77
CA HIS A 60 10.61 -2.46 -3.81
C HIS A 60 9.45 -1.60 -3.28
N GLY A 61 9.57 -1.02 -2.09
CA GLY A 61 8.52 -0.20 -1.47
C GLY A 61 8.05 0.94 -2.36
N SER A 62 8.97 1.59 -3.09
CA SER A 62 8.65 2.65 -4.06
C SER A 62 7.86 2.13 -5.27
N LEU A 63 8.18 0.94 -5.79
CA LEU A 63 7.43 0.33 -6.89
C LEU A 63 6.02 -0.08 -6.44
N ILE A 64 5.92 -0.65 -5.24
CA ILE A 64 4.64 -1.05 -4.65
C ILE A 64 3.77 0.19 -4.39
N SER A 65 4.34 1.24 -3.79
CA SER A 65 3.63 2.48 -3.49
C SER A 65 3.08 3.14 -4.74
N LEU A 66 3.87 3.22 -5.81
CA LEU A 66 3.43 3.76 -7.11
C LEU A 66 2.29 2.95 -7.71
N GLN A 67 2.35 1.62 -7.66
CA GLN A 67 1.27 0.78 -8.19
C GLN A 67 -0.03 0.89 -7.37
N LEU A 68 0.08 0.95 -6.04
CA LEU A 68 -1.09 1.17 -5.17
C LEU A 68 -1.78 2.50 -5.51
N LEU A 69 -1.00 3.56 -5.71
CA LEU A 69 -1.52 4.88 -6.08
C LEU A 69 -2.14 4.87 -7.47
N ASP A 70 -1.46 4.32 -8.49
CA ASP A 70 -1.97 4.32 -9.87
C ASP A 70 -3.32 3.59 -9.97
N VAL A 71 -3.41 2.40 -9.37
CA VAL A 71 -4.63 1.59 -9.38
C VAL A 71 -5.76 2.31 -8.63
N ALA A 72 -5.50 2.86 -7.43
CA ALA A 72 -6.52 3.53 -6.64
C ALA A 72 -7.06 4.81 -7.31
N VAL A 73 -6.19 5.56 -8.00
CA VAL A 73 -6.58 6.78 -8.72
C VAL A 73 -7.38 6.44 -9.98
N ARG A 74 -6.90 5.50 -10.80
CA ARG A 74 -7.46 5.20 -12.13
C ARG A 74 -8.71 4.31 -12.09
N VAL A 75 -8.84 3.45 -11.09
CA VAL A 75 -9.93 2.45 -11.04
C VAL A 75 -10.91 2.82 -9.94
N GLU A 76 -11.97 3.55 -10.26
CA GLU A 76 -12.93 4.03 -9.24
C GLU A 76 -13.58 2.89 -8.43
N SER A 77 -13.96 1.79 -9.09
CA SER A 77 -14.65 0.68 -8.45
C SER A 77 -13.82 -0.03 -7.37
N ILE A 78 -12.49 0.18 -7.32
CA ILE A 78 -11.61 -0.46 -6.32
C ILE A 78 -11.38 0.40 -5.08
N ARG A 79 -11.75 1.69 -5.10
CA ARG A 79 -11.35 2.65 -4.06
C ARG A 79 -11.78 2.21 -2.67
N GLU A 80 -13.00 1.70 -2.51
CA GLU A 80 -13.47 1.15 -1.24
C GLU A 80 -12.61 0.00 -0.72
N PHE A 81 -12.31 -0.98 -1.57
CA PHE A 81 -11.43 -2.07 -1.19
C PHE A 81 -10.02 -1.57 -0.84
N ALA A 82 -9.44 -0.71 -1.69
CA ALA A 82 -8.10 -0.17 -1.52
C ALA A 82 -7.98 0.64 -0.21
N CYS A 83 -8.89 1.57 0.05
CA CYS A 83 -8.90 2.36 1.29
C CYS A 83 -8.92 1.50 2.54
N ASN A 84 -9.74 0.45 2.54
CA ASN A 84 -9.84 -0.43 3.69
C ASN A 84 -8.59 -1.30 3.87
N GLN A 85 -7.96 -1.76 2.79
CA GLN A 85 -6.66 -2.44 2.88
C GLN A 85 -5.56 -1.50 3.38
N MET A 86 -5.54 -0.25 2.92
CA MET A 86 -4.57 0.76 3.36
C MET A 86 -4.76 1.14 4.84
N ALA A 87 -6.01 1.27 5.31
CA ALA A 87 -6.32 1.51 6.72
C ALA A 87 -5.76 0.39 7.62
N VAL A 88 -5.96 -0.87 7.23
CA VAL A 88 -5.38 -2.02 7.95
C VAL A 88 -3.86 -2.00 7.92
N LEU A 89 -3.25 -1.57 6.83
CA LEU A 89 -1.79 -1.43 6.76
C LEU A 89 -1.28 -0.35 7.72
N LEU A 90 -1.97 0.78 7.82
CA LEU A 90 -1.66 1.88 8.74
C LEU A 90 -1.82 1.46 10.22
N GLU A 91 -2.85 0.69 10.54
CA GLU A 91 -3.06 0.11 11.89
C GLU A 91 -1.86 -0.75 12.33
N ASN A 92 -1.27 -1.48 11.38
CA ASN A 92 -0.15 -2.38 11.63
C ASN A 92 1.23 -1.74 11.37
N SER A 93 1.29 -0.41 11.21
CA SER A 93 2.53 0.31 10.85
C SER A 93 3.71 -0.01 11.76
N HIS A 94 3.45 -0.14 13.07
CA HIS A 94 4.46 -0.45 14.09
C HIS A 94 5.20 -1.78 13.85
N VAL A 95 4.52 -2.80 13.31
CA VAL A 95 5.15 -4.11 13.00
C VAL A 95 6.17 -3.95 11.89
N PHE A 96 5.84 -3.14 10.88
CA PHE A 96 6.70 -2.94 9.71
C PHE A 96 7.92 -2.05 10.02
N LEU A 97 7.81 -1.15 11.01
CA LEU A 97 8.90 -0.24 11.38
C LEU A 97 9.99 -0.87 12.24
N LEU A 98 9.73 -2.02 12.86
CA LEU A 98 10.73 -2.76 13.64
C LEU A 98 11.65 -3.62 12.76
N GLY A 99 11.36 -3.74 11.46
CA GLY A 99 12.16 -4.51 10.50
C GLY A 99 13.36 -3.76 9.94
N SER A 100 14.28 -4.49 9.31
CA SER A 100 15.53 -3.97 8.73
C SER A 100 15.36 -3.02 7.52
N ASN A 101 14.14 -2.87 6.98
CA ASN A 101 13.84 -2.13 5.75
C ASN A 101 12.89 -0.94 5.95
N SER A 102 13.17 -0.10 6.95
CA SER A 102 12.34 1.06 7.30
C SER A 102 12.03 2.00 6.14
N SER A 103 12.97 2.20 5.20
CA SER A 103 12.75 3.07 4.03
C SER A 103 11.72 2.51 3.06
N SER A 104 11.76 1.20 2.76
CA SER A 104 10.80 0.57 1.84
C SER A 104 9.39 0.59 2.42
N VAL A 105 9.27 0.33 3.72
CA VAL A 105 8.01 0.41 4.45
C VAL A 105 7.45 1.84 4.46
N ALA A 106 8.31 2.85 4.65
CA ALA A 106 7.89 4.24 4.68
C ALA A 106 7.23 4.67 3.35
N GLU A 107 7.78 4.26 2.20
CA GLU A 107 7.19 4.52 0.87
C GLU A 107 5.78 3.92 0.72
N VAL A 108 5.57 2.74 1.29
CA VAL A 108 4.25 2.08 1.22
C VAL A 108 3.27 2.76 2.17
N LEU A 109 3.70 3.10 3.39
CA LEU A 109 2.87 3.85 4.34
C LEU A 109 2.53 5.24 3.81
N TYR A 110 3.41 5.86 3.03
CA TYR A 110 3.14 7.08 2.27
C TYR A 110 1.92 6.89 1.35
N ALA A 111 1.92 5.83 0.52
CA ALA A 111 0.79 5.56 -0.37
C ALA A 111 -0.49 5.25 0.41
N ALA A 112 -0.38 4.47 1.48
CA ALA A 112 -1.52 4.12 2.32
C ALA A 112 -2.17 5.36 2.95
N ALA A 113 -1.37 6.24 3.54
CA ALA A 113 -1.81 7.52 4.10
C ALA A 113 -2.49 8.40 3.05
N TRP A 114 -1.91 8.47 1.85
CA TRP A 114 -2.48 9.26 0.76
C TRP A 114 -3.84 8.71 0.30
N ILE A 115 -3.95 7.41 0.07
CA ILE A 115 -5.19 6.76 -0.38
C ILE A 115 -6.31 6.95 0.66
N CYS A 116 -6.02 6.74 1.95
CA CYS A 116 -7.00 6.95 3.02
C CYS A 116 -7.45 8.42 3.13
N GLY A 117 -6.55 9.37 2.91
CA GLY A 117 -6.88 10.80 2.96
C GLY A 117 -7.60 11.31 1.71
N GLU A 118 -7.29 10.80 0.53
CA GLU A 118 -7.95 11.22 -0.72
C GLU A 118 -9.37 10.67 -0.83
N PHE A 119 -9.57 9.42 -0.42
CA PHE A 119 -10.83 8.71 -0.55
C PHE A 119 -11.43 8.40 0.83
N THR A 120 -11.39 9.37 1.75
CA THR A 120 -11.85 9.19 3.13
C THR A 120 -13.30 8.72 3.23
N SER A 121 -14.17 9.13 2.29
CA SER A 121 -15.57 8.68 2.20
C SER A 121 -15.72 7.17 2.03
N ASN A 122 -14.68 6.48 1.59
CA ASN A 122 -14.67 5.03 1.37
C ASN A 122 -14.08 4.24 2.55
N LEU A 123 -13.61 4.91 3.62
CA LEU A 123 -13.12 4.25 4.82
C LEU A 123 -14.30 3.70 5.64
N LYS A 124 -14.19 2.45 6.09
CA LYS A 124 -15.14 1.85 7.03
C LYS A 124 -15.20 2.56 8.38
N ASP A 125 -14.03 2.97 8.87
CA ASP A 125 -13.89 3.67 10.15
C ASP A 125 -12.82 4.78 10.01
N PRO A 126 -13.25 6.00 9.60
CA PRO A 126 -12.34 7.13 9.47
C PRO A 126 -11.66 7.51 10.80
N GLN A 127 -12.34 7.34 11.94
CA GLN A 127 -11.83 7.72 13.25
C GLN A 127 -10.70 6.78 13.69
N LYS A 128 -10.90 5.46 13.57
CA LYS A 128 -9.86 4.48 13.86
C LYS A 128 -8.65 4.62 12.92
N THR A 129 -8.89 4.94 11.65
CA THR A 129 -7.81 5.21 10.68
C THR A 129 -6.99 6.43 11.10
N LEU A 130 -7.66 7.52 11.49
CA LEU A 130 -7.02 8.73 12.00
C LEU A 130 -6.17 8.43 13.24
N GLU A 131 -6.72 7.72 14.23
CA GLU A 131 -5.99 7.33 15.45
C GLU A 131 -4.72 6.52 15.11
N SER A 132 -4.82 5.59 14.17
CA SER A 132 -3.68 4.78 13.71
C SER A 132 -2.60 5.63 13.05
N MET A 133 -3.00 6.61 12.23
CA MET A 133 -2.07 7.54 11.60
C MET A 133 -1.35 8.43 12.63
N LEU A 134 -2.08 8.92 13.64
CA LEU A 134 -1.52 9.75 14.72
C LEU A 134 -0.59 8.97 15.65
N ASN A 135 -0.87 7.69 15.88
CA ASN A 135 -0.04 6.81 16.72
C ASN A 135 1.23 6.31 16.00
N THR A 136 1.33 6.48 14.69
CA THR A 136 2.51 6.10 13.91
C THR A 136 3.67 7.07 14.23
N LYS A 137 4.86 6.55 14.52
CA LYS A 137 6.08 7.35 14.79
C LYS A 137 6.68 7.98 13.52
N ILE A 138 5.89 8.81 12.83
CA ILE A 138 6.24 9.40 11.53
C ILE A 138 7.46 10.32 11.56
N THR A 139 7.86 10.82 12.72
CA THR A 139 9.07 11.66 12.88
C THR A 139 10.36 10.94 12.49
N LEU A 140 10.33 9.61 12.38
CA LEU A 140 11.43 8.78 11.89
C LEU A 140 11.52 8.71 10.35
N PHE A 141 10.51 9.23 9.63
CA PHE A 141 10.47 9.18 8.17
C PHE A 141 11.16 10.37 7.50
N PRO A 142 11.54 10.26 6.23
CA PRO A 142 11.93 11.42 5.42
C PRO A 142 10.86 12.52 5.44
N GLY A 143 11.28 13.79 5.43
CA GLY A 143 10.37 14.93 5.56
C GLY A 143 9.26 15.00 4.50
N HIS A 144 9.53 14.52 3.28
CA HIS A 144 8.51 14.47 2.23
C HIS A 144 7.37 13.49 2.57
N ILE A 145 7.66 12.34 3.19
CA ILE A 145 6.65 11.39 3.66
C ILE A 145 5.85 11.97 4.82
N GLN A 146 6.53 12.61 5.77
CA GLN A 146 5.87 13.28 6.90
C GLN A 146 4.84 14.31 6.41
N SER A 147 5.22 15.14 5.44
CA SER A 147 4.34 16.18 4.89
C SER A 147 3.03 15.62 4.34
N VAL A 148 3.10 14.51 3.60
CA VAL A 148 1.92 13.83 3.04
C VAL A 148 1.09 13.18 4.13
N TYR A 149 1.72 12.61 5.16
CA TYR A 149 1.00 12.07 6.32
C TYR A 149 0.18 13.14 7.02
N TYR A 150 0.80 14.27 7.37
CA TYR A 150 0.12 15.38 8.05
C TYR A 150 -1.01 15.98 7.20
N GLN A 151 -0.78 16.17 5.90
CA GLN A 151 -1.80 16.67 4.99
C GLN A 151 -3.02 15.75 4.95
N ASN A 152 -2.81 14.43 4.87
CA ASN A 152 -3.91 13.46 4.79
C ASN A 152 -4.60 13.22 6.14
N ILE A 153 -3.88 13.32 7.26
CA ILE A 153 -4.50 13.42 8.60
C ILE A 153 -5.51 14.56 8.63
N LEU A 154 -5.14 15.75 8.13
CA LEU A 154 -6.03 16.90 8.11
C LEU A 154 -7.27 16.68 7.23
N LYS A 155 -7.13 16.00 6.08
CA LYS A 155 -8.27 15.62 5.23
C LYS A 155 -9.25 14.73 5.99
N ILE A 156 -8.75 13.70 6.67
CA ILE A 156 -9.59 12.78 7.45
C ILE A 156 -10.28 13.50 8.61
N ILE A 157 -9.56 14.35 9.35
CA ILE A 157 -10.14 15.17 10.43
C ILE A 157 -11.27 16.05 9.88
N THR A 158 -11.02 16.73 8.76
CA THR A 158 -12.02 17.61 8.14
C THR A 158 -13.26 16.82 7.78
N TYR A 159 -13.11 15.66 7.14
CA TYR A 159 -14.22 14.78 6.79
C TYR A 159 -15.04 14.34 8.01
N ILE A 160 -14.37 13.93 9.09
CA ILE A 160 -15.04 13.54 10.35
C ILE A 160 -15.87 14.72 10.88
N ILE A 161 -15.26 15.91 10.98
CA ILE A 161 -15.94 17.09 11.52
C ILE A 161 -17.13 17.52 10.66
N THR A 162 -17.04 17.41 9.33
CA THR A 162 -18.13 17.83 8.42
C THR A 162 -19.25 16.80 8.28
N THR A 163 -19.01 15.54 8.66
CA THR A 163 -19.95 14.42 8.46
C THR A 163 -20.51 13.88 9.79
N SER A 164 -20.04 14.41 10.93
CA SER A 164 -20.59 14.16 12.26
C SER A 164 -21.75 15.09 12.58
#